data_AF-A0A060YXA4-F1
#
_entry.id   AF-A0A060YXA4-F1
#
_cell.length_a   1.000
_cell.length_b   1.000
_cell.length_c   1.000
_cell.angle_alpha   90.00
_cell.angle_beta   90.00
_cell.angle_gamma   90.00
#
_symmetry.space_group_name_H-M   'P 1'
#
loop_
_entity.id
_entity.type
_entity.pdbx_description
1 polymer ?
#
loop_
_entity_poly.entity_id
_entity_poly.type
_entity_poly.pdbx_seq_one_letter_code
_entity_poly.pdbx_strand_id
1 'polypeptide(L)'
;MAEDEDDYMSDAFLSQIPDVKPGIPMVKRVKEALRKEVLHKEKNVKNRQKTIKELEQESREMAQHSTISNQNKGFALLQKMGYKAGQGLGKQGAGRVEPIPLNIKTDRGGIGMEE
;
A
#
# COMPACT_ATOMS: atom_id res chain seq x y z
N MET A 1 5.68 24.33 3.85
CA MET A 1 4.98 24.31 2.55
C MET A 1 6.03 24.52 1.48
N ALA A 2 6.65 23.43 1.01
CA ALA A 2 7.35 23.42 -0.27
C ALA A 2 6.35 22.76 -1.21
N GLU A 3 5.60 23.60 -1.92
CA GLU A 3 4.70 23.16 -2.98
C GLU A 3 5.52 22.43 -4.04
N ASP A 4 4.85 21.47 -4.68
CA ASP A 4 5.29 20.65 -5.79
C ASP A 4 5.75 21.50 -7.00
N GLU A 5 6.91 22.17 -6.91
CA GLU A 5 7.61 22.66 -8.09
C GLU A 5 8.16 21.44 -8.82
N ASP A 6 7.41 20.98 -9.82
CA ASP A 6 7.83 19.92 -10.74
C ASP A 6 9.31 20.14 -11.12
N ASP A 7 10.18 19.23 -10.66
CA ASP A 7 11.63 19.32 -10.83
C ASP A 7 11.95 19.57 -12.32
N TYR A 8 12.33 20.80 -12.63
CA TYR A 8 12.53 21.33 -13.98
C TYR A 8 13.61 20.57 -14.75
N MET A 9 14.43 19.77 -14.07
CA MET A 9 15.46 18.92 -14.66
C MET A 9 15.14 17.42 -14.61
N SER A 10 13.94 17.02 -14.17
CA SER A 10 13.54 15.62 -14.12
C SER A 10 13.11 15.08 -15.50
N ASP A 11 13.38 13.80 -15.74
CA ASP A 11 12.99 13.05 -16.95
C ASP A 11 11.47 12.78 -17.03
N ALA A 12 10.68 13.28 -16.06
CA ALA A 12 9.23 13.11 -16.00
C ALA A 12 8.53 13.72 -17.23
N PHE A 13 8.98 14.89 -17.68
CA PHE A 13 8.43 15.55 -18.87
C PHE A 13 8.80 14.84 -20.17
N LEU A 14 10.03 14.33 -20.26
CA LEU A 14 10.52 13.65 -21.46
C LEU A 14 9.93 12.24 -21.61
N SER A 15 9.68 11.54 -20.50
CA SER A 15 9.04 10.22 -20.50
C SER A 15 7.56 10.23 -20.90
N GLN A 16 6.87 11.37 -20.76
CA GLN A 16 5.49 11.56 -21.22
C GLN A 16 5.40 11.79 -22.74
N ILE A 17 6.49 12.25 -23.35
CA ILE A 17 6.56 12.44 -24.80
C ILE A 17 6.81 11.06 -25.43
N PRO A 18 5.92 10.58 -26.32
CA PRO A 18 6.17 9.32 -26.99
C PRO A 18 7.40 9.49 -27.91
N ASP A 19 8.43 8.63 -27.76
CA ASP A 19 9.59 8.58 -28.68
C ASP A 19 9.14 8.07 -30.05
N VAL A 20 8.50 8.97 -30.80
CA VAL A 20 8.09 8.78 -32.18
C VAL A 20 9.14 9.50 -33.02
N LYS A 21 10.08 8.76 -33.60
CA LYS A 21 10.98 9.28 -34.63
C LYS A 21 10.20 9.33 -35.94
N PRO A 22 9.66 10.49 -36.37
CA PRO A 22 8.82 10.54 -37.55
C PRO A 22 9.64 10.11 -38.79
N GLY A 23 9.09 9.17 -39.57
CA GLY A 23 9.67 8.76 -40.85
C GLY A 23 10.73 7.65 -40.81
N ILE A 24 11.14 7.17 -39.62
CA ILE A 24 12.08 6.03 -39.52
C ILE A 24 11.37 4.85 -38.85
N PRO A 25 10.93 3.82 -39.61
CA PRO A 25 10.33 2.65 -39.01
C PRO A 25 11.35 1.91 -38.17
N MET A 26 11.01 1.66 -36.90
CA MET A 26 11.86 0.90 -36.01
C MET A 26 12.05 -0.52 -36.55
N VAL A 27 13.31 -0.97 -36.66
CA VAL A 27 13.63 -2.31 -37.15
C VAL A 27 12.93 -3.35 -36.27
N LYS A 28 12.32 -4.39 -36.88
CA LYS A 28 11.54 -5.42 -36.17
C LYS A 28 12.26 -5.97 -34.92
N ARG A 29 13.57 -6.23 -35.03
CA ARG A 29 14.42 -6.71 -33.93
C ARG A 29 14.45 -5.76 -32.72
N VAL A 30 14.54 -4.45 -32.96
CA VAL A 30 14.56 -3.41 -31.92
C VAL A 30 13.21 -3.34 -31.22
N LYS A 31 12.10 -3.45 -31.97
CA LYS A 31 10.74 -3.49 -31.41
C LYS A 31 10.49 -4.70 -30.52
N GLU A 32 10.98 -5.86 -30.93
CA GLU A 32 10.89 -7.08 -30.13
C GLU A 32 11.76 -7.01 -28.88
N ALA A 33 12.98 -6.46 -28.97
CA ALA A 33 13.87 -6.28 -27.83
C ALA A 33 13.25 -5.37 -26.76
N LEU A 34 12.70 -4.21 -27.15
CA LEU A 34 12.03 -3.29 -26.23
C LEU A 34 10.85 -3.96 -25.51
N ARG A 35 10.00 -4.68 -26.25
CA ARG A 35 8.88 -5.44 -25.65
C ARG A 35 9.36 -6.49 -24.65
N LYS A 36 10.41 -7.23 -25.00
CA LYS A 36 11.01 -8.22 -24.09
C LYS A 36 11.58 -7.56 -22.84
N GLU A 37 12.22 -6.40 -22.97
CA GLU A 37 12.76 -5.65 -21.85
C GLU A 37 11.65 -5.14 -20.92
N VAL A 38 10.57 -4.56 -21.46
CA VAL A 38 9.40 -4.13 -20.68
C VAL A 38 8.80 -5.31 -19.92
N LEU A 39 8.54 -6.43 -20.61
CA LEU A 39 8.01 -7.64 -19.97
C LEU A 39 8.97 -8.19 -18.89
N HIS A 40 10.28 -8.10 -19.12
CA HIS A 40 11.27 -8.53 -18.13
C HIS A 40 11.29 -7.61 -16.91
N LYS A 41 11.21 -6.28 -17.11
CA LYS A 41 11.07 -5.30 -16.03
C LYS A 41 9.80 -5.54 -15.22
N GLU A 42 8.66 -5.74 -15.88
CA GLU A 42 7.39 -6.06 -15.22
C GLU A 42 7.46 -7.35 -14.41
N LYS A 43 8.07 -8.41 -14.96
CA LYS A 43 8.28 -9.68 -14.25
C LYS A 43 9.19 -9.49 -13.04
N ASN A 44 10.27 -8.73 -13.18
CA ASN A 44 11.19 -8.45 -12.06
C ASN A 44 10.48 -7.68 -10.93
N VAL A 45 9.64 -6.70 -11.27
CA VAL A 45 8.85 -5.96 -10.28
C VAL A 45 7.87 -6.89 -9.56
N LYS A 46 7.15 -7.75 -10.29
CA LYS A 46 6.17 -8.69 -9.71
C LYS A 46 6.81 -9.81 -8.88
N ASN A 47 7.99 -10.27 -9.29
CA ASN A 47 8.72 -11.35 -8.61
C ASN A 47 9.62 -10.83 -7.47
N ARG A 48 9.69 -9.51 -7.26
CA ARG A 48 10.44 -8.94 -6.15
C ARG A 48 9.77 -9.36 -4.85
N GLN A 49 10.49 -10.13 -4.03
CA GLN A 49 10.04 -10.44 -2.68
C GLN A 49 10.04 -9.17 -1.83
N LYS A 50 8.90 -8.87 -1.22
CA LYS A 50 8.77 -7.77 -0.25
C LYS A 50 9.64 -8.06 0.97
N THR A 51 10.18 -7.02 1.57
CA THR A 51 10.94 -7.13 2.82
C THR A 51 10.00 -7.54 3.96
N ILE A 52 10.56 -8.13 5.02
CA ILE A 52 9.78 -8.54 6.21
C ILE A 52 9.07 -7.31 6.82
N LYS A 53 9.75 -6.16 6.85
CA LYS A 53 9.20 -4.91 7.38
C LYS A 53 7.94 -4.45 6.61
N GLU A 54 7.99 -4.50 5.28
CA GLU A 54 6.84 -4.14 4.43
C GLU A 54 5.68 -5.12 4.63
N LEU A 55 5.97 -6.42 4.70
CA LEU A 55 4.95 -7.46 4.93
C LEU A 55 4.25 -7.31 6.28
N GLU A 56 5.01 -7.02 7.35
CA GLU A 56 4.45 -6.78 8.68
C GLU A 56 3.59 -5.52 8.72
N GLN A 57 4.00 -4.46 8.02
CA GLN A 57 3.23 -3.23 7.91
C GLN A 57 1.90 -3.48 7.18
N GLU A 58 1.94 -4.11 6.01
CA GLU A 58 0.74 -4.46 5.24
C GLU A 58 -0.22 -5.36 6.03
N SER A 59 0.32 -6.38 6.69
CA SER A 59 -0.47 -7.28 7.56
C SER A 59 -1.18 -6.52 8.68
N ARG A 60 -0.49 -5.55 9.29
CA ARG A 60 -1.05 -4.71 10.35
C ARG A 60 -2.14 -3.80 9.84
N GLU A 61 -1.92 -3.13 8.71
CA GLU A 61 -2.93 -2.26 8.08
C GLU A 61 -4.17 -3.07 7.69
N MET A 62 -3.98 -4.24 7.08
CA MET A 62 -5.08 -5.17 6.80
C MET A 62 -5.82 -5.61 8.07
N ALA A 63 -5.12 -5.89 9.16
CA ALA A 63 -5.73 -6.26 10.43
C ALA A 63 -6.49 -5.11 11.10
N GLN A 64 -6.07 -3.86 10.90
CA GLN A 64 -6.77 -2.67 11.41
C GLN A 64 -8.06 -2.39 10.63
N HIS A 65 -8.05 -2.59 9.31
CA HIS A 65 -9.22 -2.32 8.47
C HIS A 65 -10.20 -3.49 8.34
N SER A 66 -9.76 -4.72 8.60
CA SER A 66 -10.62 -5.89 8.48
C SER A 66 -11.49 -6.10 9.71
N THR A 67 -12.80 -6.27 9.47
CA THR A 67 -13.73 -6.72 10.50
C THR A 67 -13.56 -8.21 10.77
N ILE A 68 -13.75 -8.65 12.01
CA ILE A 68 -13.66 -10.07 12.38
C ILE A 68 -14.72 -10.87 11.59
N SER A 69 -14.28 -11.91 10.87
CA SER A 69 -15.16 -12.81 10.12
C SER A 69 -16.11 -13.60 11.03
N ASN A 70 -17.33 -13.87 10.56
CA ASN A 70 -18.31 -14.73 11.22
C ASN A 70 -17.82 -16.17 11.45
N GLN A 71 -16.84 -16.62 10.66
CA GLN A 71 -16.22 -17.94 10.81
C GLN A 71 -15.25 -18.00 12.02
N ASN A 72 -14.88 -16.84 12.57
CA ASN A 72 -14.02 -16.76 13.73
C ASN A 72 -14.78 -17.21 14.99
N LYS A 73 -14.21 -18.16 15.73
CA LYS A 73 -14.77 -18.67 16.99
C LYS A 73 -15.00 -17.55 18.02
N GLY A 74 -14.13 -16.53 18.03
CA GLY A 74 -14.27 -15.36 18.91
C GLY A 74 -15.50 -14.53 18.59
N PHE A 75 -15.81 -14.32 17.31
CA PHE A 75 -17.03 -13.60 16.89
C PHE A 75 -18.28 -14.39 17.29
N ALA A 76 -18.28 -15.71 17.07
CA ALA A 76 -19.40 -16.57 17.48
C ALA A 76 -19.63 -16.51 19.00
N LEU A 77 -18.57 -16.44 19.81
CA LEU A 77 -18.69 -16.29 21.26
C LEU A 77 -19.23 -14.90 21.64
N LEU A 78 -18.72 -13.83 21.04
CA LEU A 78 -19.24 -12.47 21.26
C LEU A 78 -20.73 -12.39 20.92
N GLN A 79 -21.13 -12.94 19.78
CA GLN A 79 -22.54 -12.96 19.35
C GLN A 79 -23.42 -13.73 20.35
N LYS A 80 -22.94 -14.84 20.91
CA LYS A 80 -23.65 -15.56 21.98
C LYS A 80 -23.79 -14.75 23.27
N MET A 81 -22.83 -13.85 23.54
CA MET A 81 -22.89 -12.91 24.67
C MET A 81 -23.74 -11.67 24.38
N GLY A 82 -24.41 -11.61 23.22
CA GLY A 82 -25.30 -10.51 22.85
C GLY A 82 -24.66 -9.39 22.03
N TYR A 83 -23.40 -9.55 21.62
CA TYR A 83 -22.75 -8.61 20.71
C TYR A 83 -23.38 -8.65 19.32
N LYS A 84 -23.54 -7.48 18.69
CA LYS A 84 -23.99 -7.33 17.31
C LYS A 84 -22.89 -6.67 16.49
N ALA A 85 -22.71 -7.10 15.24
CA ALA A 85 -21.71 -6.53 14.36
C ALA A 85 -21.91 -5.02 14.21
N GLY A 86 -20.85 -4.24 14.44
CA GLY A 86 -20.86 -2.78 14.35
C GLY A 86 -21.32 -2.04 15.61
N GLN A 87 -21.70 -2.76 16.69
CA GLN A 87 -22.05 -2.12 17.96
C GLN A 87 -20.80 -1.92 18.84
N GLY A 88 -20.71 -0.79 19.52
CA GLY A 88 -19.70 -0.61 20.56
C GLY A 88 -19.92 -1.56 21.75
N LEU A 89 -18.84 -1.94 22.44
CA LEU A 89 -18.92 -2.75 23.66
C LEU A 89 -19.36 -1.92 24.89
N GLY A 90 -19.79 -2.60 25.95
CA GLY A 90 -20.17 -1.99 27.23
C GLY A 90 -21.68 -1.87 27.45
N LYS A 91 -22.10 -1.51 28.68
CA LYS A 91 -23.51 -1.51 29.11
C LYS A 91 -24.44 -0.65 28.23
N GLN A 92 -23.92 0.48 27.76
CA GLN A 92 -24.64 1.42 26.88
C GLN A 92 -24.23 1.31 25.41
N GLY A 93 -23.32 0.39 25.07
CA GLY A 93 -22.76 0.28 23.72
C GLY A 93 -21.90 1.47 23.27
N ALA A 94 -21.42 2.29 24.22
CA ALA A 94 -20.60 3.48 23.96
C ALA A 94 -19.10 3.18 23.78
N GLY A 95 -18.69 1.90 23.81
CA GLY A 95 -17.32 1.51 23.52
C GLY A 95 -16.94 1.82 22.08
N ARG A 96 -15.64 2.01 21.83
CA ARG A 96 -15.12 2.24 20.48
C ARG A 96 -15.41 1.03 19.59
N VAL A 97 -15.90 1.30 18.38
CA VAL A 97 -16.18 0.27 17.36
C VAL A 97 -14.91 -0.10 16.61
N GLU A 98 -14.03 0.88 16.41
CA GLU A 98 -12.79 0.73 15.67
C GLU A 98 -11.59 0.52 16.60
N PRO A 99 -10.57 -0.23 16.16
CA PRO A 99 -9.34 -0.41 16.91
C PRO A 99 -8.58 0.90 17.06
N ILE A 100 -7.72 0.98 18.08
CA ILE A 100 -6.90 2.17 18.35
C ILE A 100 -5.79 2.27 17.29
N PRO A 101 -5.61 3.44 16.63
CA PRO A 101 -4.52 3.62 15.68
C PRO A 101 -3.17 3.53 16.40
N LEU A 102 -2.23 2.82 15.79
CA LEU A 102 -0.89 2.63 16.31
C LEU A 102 0.07 3.52 15.54
N ASN A 103 0.78 4.41 16.25
CA ASN A 103 1.89 5.15 15.67
C ASN A 103 3.20 4.44 16.01
N ILE A 104 3.92 3.93 15.00
CA ILE A 104 5.17 3.19 15.18
C ILE A 104 6.30 4.11 14.80
N LYS A 105 7.11 4.46 15.78
CA LYS A 105 8.35 5.17 15.53
C LYS A 105 9.33 4.26 14.80
N THR A 106 9.71 4.63 13.58
CA THR A 106 10.76 3.90 12.81
C THR A 106 12.16 4.45 13.03
N ASP A 107 12.24 5.53 13.79
CA ASP A 107 13.36 6.45 13.80
C ASP A 107 14.19 6.24 15.07
N ARG A 108 15.46 6.63 15.02
CA ARG A 108 16.38 6.50 16.15
C ARG A 108 16.45 7.75 17.05
N GLY A 109 15.66 8.78 16.76
CA GLY A 109 15.61 10.00 17.56
C GLY A 109 15.03 9.80 18.95
N GLY A 110 15.11 10.81 19.81
CA GLY A 110 14.44 10.81 21.13
C GLY A 110 12.90 10.85 20.99
N ILE A 111 12.18 10.27 21.96
CA ILE A 111 10.71 10.36 22.01
C ILE A 111 10.30 11.84 22.12
N GLY A 112 9.33 12.28 21.31
CA GLY A 112 8.87 13.68 21.28
C GLY A 112 9.62 14.61 20.31
N MET A 113 10.53 14.08 19.47
CA MET A 113 11.18 14.86 18.41
C MET A 113 10.43 14.83 17.07
N GLU A 114 9.46 13.94 16.92
CA GLU A 114 8.53 13.87 15.79
C GLU A 114 7.22 14.52 16.23
N GLU A 115 6.77 15.55 15.50
CA GLU A 115 5.38 16.05 15.55
C GLU A 115 4.50 15.25 14.59
#